data_AF-A0A920PAD9-F1
#
_entry.id   AF-A0A920PAD9-F1
#
_cell.length_a   1.000
_cell.length_b   1.000
_cell.length_c   1.000
_cell.angle_alpha   90.00
_cell.angle_beta   90.00
_cell.angle_gamma   90.00
#
_symmetry.space_group_name_H-M   'P 1'
#
loop_
_entity.id
_entity.type
_entity.pdbx_description
1 polymer ?
#
loop_
_entity_poly.entity_id
_entity_poly.type
_entity_poly.pdbx_seq_one_letter_code
_entity_poly.pdbx_strand_id
1 'polypeptide(L)'
;MEGTSEEDPSQVLEQFIKQFYQSAVVIPPTILLQHEIADSVLTSDWLKSRRGSNVRLLVPQRGMNKKIIDVVYANAQEGWFKKEFLG
;
A
#
# COMPACT_ATOMS: atom_id res chain seq x y z
N MET A 1 33.43 -3.25 1.54
CA MET A 1 32.09 -3.29 2.16
C MET A 1 31.22 -2.40 1.31
N GLU A 2 30.39 -3.01 0.46
CA GLU A 2 29.52 -2.31 -0.49
C GLU A 2 28.55 -1.41 0.25
N GLY A 3 28.63 -0.12 -0.04
CA GLY A 3 27.69 0.89 0.40
C GLY A 3 26.42 0.84 -0.43
N THR A 4 25.30 1.06 0.26
CA THR A 4 23.98 1.44 -0.27
C THR A 4 23.38 0.48 -1.29
N SER A 5 22.78 -0.62 -0.79
CA SER A 5 21.60 -1.17 -1.47
C SER A 5 20.54 -0.07 -1.44
N GLU A 6 20.32 0.60 -2.56
CA GLU A 6 19.04 1.25 -2.82
C GLU A 6 17.98 0.16 -2.65
N GLU A 7 17.29 0.14 -1.50
CA GLU A 7 16.24 -0.85 -1.27
C GLU A 7 15.18 -0.66 -2.36
N ASP A 8 14.91 -1.73 -3.11
CA ASP A 8 13.90 -1.73 -4.18
C ASP A 8 12.58 -1.19 -3.60
N PRO A 9 11.99 -0.12 -4.17
CA PRO A 9 10.74 0.47 -3.66
C PRO A 9 9.61 -0.55 -3.47
N SER A 10 9.62 -1.62 -4.25
CA SER A 10 8.66 -2.74 -4.17
C SER A 10 8.87 -3.57 -2.90
N GLN A 11 10.13 -3.78 -2.50
CA GLN A 11 10.50 -4.46 -1.25
C GLN A 11 10.19 -3.59 -0.04
N VAL A 12 10.53 -2.30 -0.09
CA VAL A 12 10.23 -1.35 0.98
C VAL A 12 8.73 -1.30 1.26
N LEU A 13 7.91 -1.17 0.21
CA LEU A 13 6.45 -1.15 0.34
C LEU A 13 5.91 -2.49 0.89
N GLU A 14 6.45 -3.63 0.45
CA GLU A 14 6.06 -4.93 0.97
C GLU A 14 6.33 -5.07 2.48
N GLN A 15 7.52 -4.68 2.93
CA GLN A 15 7.88 -4.72 4.34
C GLN A 15 6.98 -3.80 5.17
N PHE A 16 6.69 -2.61 4.67
CA PHE A 16 5.76 -1.68 5.30
C PHE A 16 4.37 -2.29 5.48
N ILE A 17 3.82 -2.91 4.43
CA ILE A 17 2.50 -3.60 4.49
C ILE A 17 2.53 -4.69 5.57
N LYS A 18 3.56 -5.53 5.57
CA LYS A 18 3.72 -6.61 6.56
C LYS A 18 3.79 -6.07 7.98
N GLN A 19 4.61 -5.05 8.23
CA GLN A 19 4.77 -4.43 9.55
C GLN A 19 3.49 -3.72 10.02
N PHE A 20 2.81 -3.01 9.12
CA PHE A 20 1.56 -2.31 9.45
C PHE A 20 0.44 -3.31 9.83
N TYR A 21 0.25 -4.36 9.01
CA TYR A 21 -0.79 -5.35 9.27
C TYR A 21 -0.40 -6.42 10.29
N GLN A 22 0.83 -6.39 10.83
CA GLN A 22 1.22 -7.20 11.99
C GLN A 22 0.46 -6.78 13.25
N SER A 23 0.26 -5.47 13.45
CA SER A 23 -0.39 -4.88 14.64
C SER A 23 -1.81 -4.37 14.36
N ALA A 24 -2.24 -4.28 13.10
CA ALA A 24 -3.57 -3.80 12.74
C ALA A 24 -4.68 -4.72 13.28
N VAL A 25 -5.71 -4.11 13.86
CA VAL A 25 -6.91 -4.80 14.38
C VAL A 25 -7.79 -5.36 13.25
N VAL A 26 -7.78 -4.69 12.08
CA VAL A 26 -8.63 -5.06 10.94
C VAL A 26 -7.81 -5.05 9.66
N ILE A 27 -7.92 -6.13 8.88
CA ILE A 27 -7.37 -6.24 7.53
C ILE A 27 -8.53 -6.12 6.54
N PRO A 28 -8.56 -5.17 5.59
CA PRO A 28 -9.65 -5.01 4.61
C PRO A 28 -9.62 -6.09 3.51
N PRO A 29 -10.73 -6.30 2.75
CA PRO A 29 -10.76 -7.29 1.66
C PRO A 29 -10.01 -6.81 0.42
N THR A 30 -9.67 -5.52 0.35
CA THR A 30 -8.92 -4.92 -0.76
C THR A 30 -8.04 -3.81 -0.21
N ILE A 31 -6.77 -3.84 -0.61
CA ILE A 31 -5.77 -2.83 -0.29
C ILE A 31 -5.30 -2.24 -1.61
N LEU A 32 -5.41 -0.91 -1.71
CA LEU A 32 -4.92 -0.16 -2.87
C LEU A 32 -3.46 0.20 -2.63
N LEU A 33 -2.62 -0.06 -3.62
CA LEU A 33 -1.18 0.17 -3.60
C LEU A 33 -0.81 1.22 -4.64
N GLN A 34 0.24 1.99 -4.36
CA GLN A 34 0.77 2.97 -5.29
C GLN A 34 1.53 2.32 -6.45
N HIS A 35 2.29 1.28 -6.15
CA HIS A 35 3.07 0.49 -7.09
C HIS A 35 3.01 -0.99 -6.70
N GLU A 36 3.51 -1.84 -7.60
CA GLU A 36 3.60 -3.28 -7.33
C GLU A 36 4.58 -3.57 -6.19
N ILE A 37 4.38 -4.70 -5.52
CA ILE A 37 5.27 -5.19 -4.46
C ILE A 37 5.99 -6.43 -4.95
N ALA A 38 7.12 -6.75 -4.33
CA ALA A 38 8.01 -7.82 -4.82
C ALA A 38 7.29 -9.18 -4.86
N ASP A 39 6.56 -9.54 -3.81
CA ASP A 39 5.74 -10.75 -3.78
C ASP A 39 4.29 -10.47 -3.35
N SER A 40 3.46 -10.13 -4.34
CA SER A 40 2.04 -9.86 -4.14
C SER A 40 1.24 -11.08 -3.72
N VAL A 41 1.60 -12.28 -4.21
CA VAL A 41 0.89 -13.53 -3.92
C VAL A 41 1.14 -13.94 -2.47
N LEU A 42 2.41 -14.01 -2.06
CA LEU A 42 2.79 -14.37 -0.71
C LEU A 42 2.23 -13.38 0.32
N THR A 43 2.29 -12.08 0.02
CA THR A 43 1.76 -11.04 0.91
C THR A 43 0.24 -11.13 1.01
N SER A 44 -0.46 -11.37 -0.10
CA SER A 44 -1.91 -11.59 -0.10
C SER A 44 -2.31 -12.81 0.70
N ASP A 45 -1.60 -13.93 0.56
CA ASP A 45 -1.88 -15.17 1.30
C ASP A 45 -1.62 -15.02 2.80
N TRP A 46 -0.53 -14.32 3.17
CA TRP A 46 -0.26 -13.98 4.55
C TRP A 46 -1.39 -13.12 5.15
N LEU A 47 -1.83 -12.06 4.45
CA LEU A 47 -2.96 -11.23 4.88
C LEU A 47 -4.28 -12.01 4.96
N LYS A 48 -4.53 -12.90 4.00
CA LYS A 48 -5.69 -13.80 3.99
C LYS A 48 -5.71 -14.71 5.21
N SER A 49 -4.58 -15.31 5.58
CA SER A 49 -4.49 -16.19 6.76
C SER A 49 -4.85 -15.45 8.04
N ARG A 50 -4.47 -14.17 8.14
CA ARG A 50 -4.81 -13.31 9.29
C ARG A 50 -6.26 -12.83 9.27
N ARG A 51 -6.80 -12.51 8.09
CA ARG A 51 -8.18 -12.03 7.93
C ARG A 51 -9.21 -13.16 8.03
N GLY A 52 -8.86 -14.38 7.61
CA GLY A 52 -9.76 -15.51 7.44
C GLY A 52 -10.53 -15.52 6.09
N SER A 53 -10.29 -14.56 5.20
CA SER A 53 -10.88 -14.50 3.86
C SER A 53 -9.92 -13.87 2.86
N ASN A 54 -10.19 -14.02 1.56
CA ASN A 54 -9.34 -13.44 0.50
C ASN A 54 -9.14 -11.93 0.69
N VAL A 55 -7.92 -11.48 0.44
CA VAL A 55 -7.50 -10.07 0.39
C VAL A 55 -6.97 -9.81 -1.01
N ARG A 56 -7.36 -8.69 -1.63
CA ARG A 56 -6.84 -8.29 -2.94
C ARG A 56 -5.86 -7.13 -2.78
N LEU A 57 -4.69 -7.25 -3.37
CA LEU A 57 -3.75 -6.16 -3.54
C LEU A 57 -3.92 -5.61 -4.95
N LEU A 58 -4.28 -4.33 -5.08
CA LEU A 58 -4.57 -3.72 -6.38
C LEU A 58 -3.75 -2.45 -6.56
N VAL A 59 -3.08 -2.35 -7.70
CA VAL A 59 -2.46 -1.10 -8.18
C VAL A 59 -3.42 -0.48 -9.20
N PRO A 60 -4.29 0.47 -8.81
CA PRO A 60 -5.22 1.06 -9.76
C PRO A 60 -4.44 1.84 -10.83
N GLN A 61 -4.83 1.67 -12.10
CA GLN A 61 -4.20 2.37 -13.23
C GLN A 61 -5.08 3.49 -13.80
N ARG A 62 -6.38 3.47 -13.51
CA ARG A 62 -7.37 4.44 -14.01
C ARG A 62 -8.59 4.56 -13.09
N GLY A 63 -9.43 5.55 -13.34
CA GLY A 63 -10.69 5.76 -12.63
C GLY A 63 -10.52 6.42 -11.25
N MET A 64 -11.56 6.33 -10.42
CA MET A 64 -11.60 7.01 -9.12
C MET A 64 -10.49 6.55 -8.17
N ASN A 65 -10.21 5.25 -8.10
CA ASN A 65 -9.18 4.72 -7.21
C ASN A 65 -7.78 5.24 -7.57
N LYS A 66 -7.48 5.42 -8.86
CA LYS A 66 -6.22 6.05 -9.30
C LYS A 66 -6.14 7.50 -8.84
N LYS A 67 -7.22 8.27 -9.02
CA LYS A 67 -7.28 9.67 -8.55
C LYS A 67 -7.05 9.79 -7.05
N ILE A 68 -7.64 8.88 -6.26
CA ILE A 68 -7.44 8.85 -4.80
C ILE A 68 -5.96 8.61 -4.46
N ILE A 69 -5.34 7.61 -5.09
CA ILE A 69 -3.91 7.34 -4.88
C ILE A 69 -3.04 8.53 -5.28
N ASP A 70 -3.35 9.18 -6.40
CA ASP A 70 -2.60 10.35 -6.88
C ASP A 70 -2.72 11.55 -5.94
N VAL A 71 -3.92 11.80 -5.40
CA VAL A 71 -4.13 12.86 -4.41
C VAL A 71 -3.41 12.52 -3.11
N VAL A 72 -3.49 11.28 -2.62
CA VAL A 72 -2.77 10.86 -1.40
C VAL A 72 -1.26 10.98 -1.58
N TYR A 73 -0.74 10.60 -2.76
CA TYR A 73 0.67 10.73 -3.07
C TYR A 73 1.11 12.19 -3.13
N ALA A 74 0.37 13.04 -3.84
CA ALA A 74 0.62 14.48 -3.88
C ALA A 74 0.60 15.09 -2.46
N ASN A 75 -0.37 14.70 -1.64
CA ASN A 75 -0.46 15.13 -0.25
C ASN A 75 0.74 14.67 0.60
N ALA A 76 1.25 13.46 0.36
CA ALA A 76 2.42 12.93 1.06
C ALA A 76 3.73 13.62 0.64
N GLN A 77 3.81 14.09 -0.61
CA GLN A 77 4.96 14.85 -1.13
C GLN A 77 4.92 16.33 -0.74
N GLU A 78 3.74 16.95 -0.77
CA GLU A 78 3.59 18.40 -0.66
C GLU A 78 2.98 18.88 0.66
N GLY A 79 2.38 18.02 1.49
CA GLY A 79 1.90 18.33 2.85
C GLY A 79 0.68 19.25 2.98
N TRP A 80 0.01 19.67 1.89
CA TRP A 80 -0.90 20.82 1.92
C TRP A 80 -2.22 20.62 1.14
N PHE A 81 -3.10 19.66 1.49
CA PHE A 81 -4.43 19.60 0.82
C PHE A 81 -5.57 18.94 1.63
N LYS A 82 -5.53 18.97 2.97
CA LYS A 82 -6.63 18.43 3.81
C LYS A 82 -7.89 19.33 3.86
N LYS A 83 -7.90 20.49 3.19
CA LYS A 83 -8.97 21.50 3.37
C LYS A 83 -10.13 21.44 2.37
N GLU A 84 -10.01 20.80 1.20
CA GLU A 84 -11.04 20.90 0.16
C GLU A 84 -11.96 19.67 0.00
N PHE A 85 -11.61 18.50 0.55
CA PHE A 85 -12.40 17.27 0.34
C PHE A 85 -13.35 16.88 1.49
N LEU A 86 -13.46 17.71 2.53
CA LEU A 86 -14.43 17.54 3.64
C LEU A 86 -15.27 18.81 3.88
N GLY A 87 -15.35 19.70 2.90
CA GLY A 87 -16.23 20.88 2.90
C GLY A 87 -17.57 20.58 2.27
#